data_AF-A0A1V5B4F9-F1
#
_entry.id   AF-A0A1V5B4F9-F1
#
_cell.length_a   1.000
_cell.length_b   1.000
_cell.length_c   1.000
_cell.angle_alpha   90.00
_cell.angle_beta   90.00
_cell.angle_gamma   90.00
#
_symmetry.space_group_name_H-M   'P 1'
#
loop_
_entity.id
_entity.type
_entity.pdbx_description
1 polymer ?
#
loop_
_entity_poly.entity_id
_entity_poly.type
_entity_poly.pdbx_seq_one_letter_code
_entity_poly.pdbx_strand_id
1 'polypeptide(L)' 'MTDSEKRYNVTRIRLKTPEDARRLIRRVLAEIFGQGAEVENAGKVANLLTVWAKFWELEQVADLERRITELEKVRKEKR' A
#
# COMPACT_ATOMS: atom_id res chain seq x y z
N MET A 1 -9.53 -3.69 -36.59
CA MET A 1 -10.60 -3.27 -35.65
C MET A 1 -9.90 -2.62 -34.49
N THR A 2 -10.28 -1.37 -34.22
CA THR A 2 -9.52 -0.36 -33.47
C THR A 2 -9.32 -0.73 -32.01
N ASP A 3 -8.05 -0.81 -31.61
CA ASP A 3 -7.61 -0.94 -30.23
C ASP A 3 -8.18 0.25 -29.44
N SER A 4 -9.11 -0.04 -28.54
CA SER A 4 -9.80 0.95 -27.75
C SER A 4 -8.77 1.64 -26.85
N GLU A 5 -8.44 2.88 -27.16
CA GLU A 5 -7.70 3.79 -26.29
C GLU A 5 -8.41 3.84 -24.93
N LYS A 6 -7.97 3.01 -23.97
CA LYS A 6 -8.30 3.18 -22.57
C LYS A 6 -7.65 4.49 -22.14
N ARG A 7 -8.38 5.59 -22.31
CA ARG A 7 -8.04 6.88 -21.72
C ARG A 7 -8.03 6.68 -20.21
N TYR A 8 -6.85 6.55 -19.64
CA TYR A 8 -6.68 6.73 -18.21
C TYR A 8 -7.07 8.18 -17.93
N ASN A 9 -8.30 8.41 -17.48
CA ASN A 9 -8.66 9.65 -16.83
C ASN A 9 -7.68 9.78 -15.67
N VAL A 10 -6.66 10.63 -15.82
CA VAL A 10 -5.67 10.95 -14.78
C VAL A 10 -6.43 11.71 -13.70
N THR A 11 -7.21 10.95 -12.94
CA THR A 11 -7.91 11.44 -11.77
C THR A 11 -6.80 11.83 -10.84
N ARG A 12 -6.63 13.14 -10.62
CA ARG A 12 -5.56 13.73 -9.81
C ARG A 12 -5.43 12.92 -8.51
N ILE A 13 -4.48 11.99 -8.47
CA ILE A 13 -4.38 11.02 -7.37
C ILE A 13 -3.92 11.83 -6.16
N ARG A 14 -4.84 12.10 -5.23
CA ARG A 14 -4.51 12.74 -3.97
C ARG A 14 -4.26 11.65 -2.94
N LEU A 15 -2.99 11.30 -2.75
CA LEU A 15 -2.57 10.43 -1.66
C LEU A 15 -2.56 11.27 -0.38
N LYS A 16 -3.44 10.96 0.58
CA LYS A 16 -3.47 11.63 1.89
C LYS A 16 -3.11 10.68 3.02
N THR A 17 -3.38 9.40 2.84
CA THR A 17 -3.17 8.36 3.84
C THR A 17 -2.37 7.19 3.25
N PRO A 18 -1.65 6.40 4.08
CA PRO A 18 -1.03 5.15 3.65
C PRO A 18 -2.03 4.16 3.03
N GLU A 19 -3.28 4.19 3.50
CA GLU A 19 -4.37 3.37 2.96
C GLU A 19 -4.72 3.75 1.51
N ASP A 20 -4.64 5.03 1.14
CA ASP A 20 -4.84 5.46 -0.26
C ASP A 20 -3.77 4.84 -1.18
N ALA A 21 -2.52 4.79 -0.71
CA ALA A 21 -1.42 4.18 -1.46
C ALA A 21 -1.60 2.67 -1.62
N ARG A 22 -2.10 1.97 -0.60
CA ARG A 22 -2.42 0.54 -0.68
C ARG A 22 -3.52 0.24 -1.66
N ARG A 23 -4.60 1.02 -1.64
CA ARG A 23 -5.70 0.89 -2.60
C ARG A 23 -5.22 1.07 -4.03
N LEU A 24 -4.32 2.04 -4.25
CA LEU A 24 -3.70 2.26 -5.55
C LEU A 24 -2.84 1.06 -5.98
N ILE A 25 -1.94 0.59 -5.11
CA ILE A 25 -1.10 -0.59 -5.37
C ILE A 25 -1.97 -1.80 -5.73
N ARG A 26 -3.01 -2.08 -4.94
CA ARG A 26 -3.94 -3.19 -5.18
C ARG A 26 -4.65 -3.06 -6.53
N ARG A 27 -5.10 -1.86 -6.89
CA ARG A 27 -5.76 -1.60 -8.17
C ARG A 27 -4.82 -1.87 -9.35
N VAL A 28 -3.58 -1.37 -9.28
CA VAL A 28 -2.59 -1.55 -10.35
C VAL A 28 -2.21 -3.02 -10.49
N LEU A 29 -1.98 -3.71 -9.38
CA LEU A 29 -1.69 -5.15 -9.40
C LEU A 29 -2.88 -5.93 -9.98
N ALA A 30 -4.11 -5.65 -9.57
CA ALA A 30 -5.29 -6.32 -10.12
C ALA A 30 -5.42 -6.15 -11.64
N GLU A 31 -5.05 -4.97 -12.17
CA GLU A 31 -5.06 -4.72 -13.62
C GLU A 31 -3.95 -5.49 -14.34
N ILE A 32 -2.73 -5.50 -13.81
CA ILE A 32 -1.58 -6.23 -14.38
C ILE A 32 -1.88 -7.73 -14.45
N PHE A 33 -2.32 -8.31 -13.33
CA PHE A 33 -2.62 -9.74 -13.24
C PHE A 33 -3.90 -10.11 -14.02
N GLY A 34 -4.88 -9.20 -14.09
CA GLY A 34 -6.09 -9.40 -14.90
C GLY A 34 -5.81 -9.46 -16.40
N GLN A 35 -4.68 -8.92 -16.86
CA GLN A 35 -4.23 -8.95 -18.25
C GLN A 35 -3.25 -10.09 -18.54
N GLY A 36 -2.84 -10.88 -17.55
CA GLY A 36 -1.79 -11.90 -17.71
C GLY A 36 -0.40 -11.30 -18.03
N ALA A 37 -0.19 -10.03 -17.66
CA ALA A 37 1.01 -9.26 -18.02
C ALA A 37 2.03 -9.19 -16.86
N GLU A 38 1.96 -10.13 -15.91
CA GLU A 38 2.82 -10.14 -14.73
C GLU A 38 4.30 -10.33 -15.07
N VAL A 39 4.63 -11.14 -16.08
CA VAL A 39 6.03 -11.39 -16.48
C VAL A 39 6.63 -10.14 -17.12
N GLU A 40 5.89 -9.50 -18.03
CA GLU A 40 6.32 -8.26 -18.70
C GLU A 40 6.50 -7.11 -17.70
N ASN A 41 5.64 -7.07 -16.67
CA ASN A 41 5.67 -6.03 -15.65
C ASN A 41 6.40 -6.45 -14.36
N ALA A 42 7.17 -7.54 -14.36
CA ALA A 42 7.76 -8.13 -13.15
C ALA A 42 8.56 -7.11 -12.31
N GLY A 43 9.36 -6.25 -12.94
CA GLY A 43 10.10 -5.21 -12.23
C GLY A 43 9.21 -4.14 -11.58
N LYS A 44 8.11 -3.75 -12.24
CA LYS A 44 7.12 -2.81 -11.66
C LYS A 44 6.36 -3.46 -10.51
N VAL A 45 5.97 -4.73 -10.67
CA VAL A 45 5.33 -5.53 -9.62
C VAL A 45 6.23 -5.65 -8.40
N ALA A 46 7.52 -5.99 -8.59
CA ALA A 46 8.49 -6.07 -7.50
C ALA A 46 8.61 -4.74 -6.74
N ASN A 47 8.65 -3.61 -7.45
CA ASN A 47 8.67 -2.29 -6.83
C ASN A 47 7.39 -2.00 -6.02
N LEU A 48 6.21 -2.28 -6.59
CA LEU A 48 4.93 -2.09 -5.89
C LEU A 48 4.84 -2.95 -4.63
N LEU A 49 5.29 -4.20 -4.69
CA LEU A 49 5.33 -5.11 -3.53
C LEU A 49 6.33 -4.64 -2.47
N THR A 50 7.49 -4.12 -2.89
CA THR A 50 8.47 -3.54 -1.96
C THR A 50 7.91 -2.32 -1.23
N VAL A 51 7.22 -1.44 -1.95
CA VAL A 51 6.55 -0.27 -1.35
C VAL A 51 5.43 -0.73 -0.40
N TRP A 52 4.66 -1.74 -0.79
CA TRP A 52 3.63 -2.31 0.06
C TRP A 52 4.21 -2.90 1.36
N ALA A 53 5.31 -3.63 1.28
CA ALA A 53 5.98 -4.21 2.45
C ALA A 53 6.43 -3.12 3.44
N LYS A 54 7.00 -2.02 2.95
CA LYS A 54 7.39 -0.87 3.80
C LYS A 54 6.19 -0.24 4.51
N PHE A 55 5.04 -0.11 3.83
CA PHE A 55 3.82 0.38 4.49
C PHE A 55 3.32 -0.58 5.57
N TRP A 56 3.48 -1.89 5.38
CA TRP A 56 3.10 -2.88 6.39
C TRP A 56 4.03 -2.80 7.60
N GLU A 57 5.35 -2.72 7.39
CA GLU A 57 6.33 -2.55 8.46
C GLU A 57 6.04 -1.31 9.33
N LEU A 58 5.73 -0.17 8.70
CA LEU A 58 5.39 1.06 9.43
C LEU A 58 4.14 0.91 10.31
N GLU A 59 3.13 0.16 9.87
CA GLU A 59 1.95 -0.10 10.70
C GLU A 59 2.27 -0.97 11.91
N GLN A 60 3.11 -2.00 11.71
CA GLN A 60 3.55 -2.85 12.80
C GLN A 60 4.36 -2.04 13.83
N VAL A 61 5.20 -1.11 13.37
CA VAL A 61 5.92 -0.17 14.26
C VAL A 61 4.93 0.70 15.04
N ALA A 62 3.95 1.30 14.37
CA ALA A 62 2.94 2.14 15.03
C ALA A 62 2.09 1.36 16.06
N ASP A 63 1.78 0.09 15.80
CA ASP A 63 1.12 -0.80 16.76
C ASP A 63 1.99 -1.06 18.00
N LEU A 64 3.28 -1.35 17.79
CA LEU A 64 4.24 -1.54 18.88
C LEU A 64 4.36 -0.29 19.75
N GLU A 65 4.48 0.90 19.15
CA GLU A 65 4.54 2.18 19.87
C GLU A 65 3.29 2.40 20.74
N ARG A 66 2.11 2.08 20.20
CA ARG A 66 0.84 2.17 20.95
C ARG A 66 0.85 1.23 22.16
N ARG A 67 1.23 -0.02 21.96
CA ARG A 67 1.29 -1.04 23.02
C ARG A 67 2.29 -0.68 24.11
N ILE A 68 3.47 -0.16 23.74
CA ILE A 68 4.47 0.34 24.69
C ILE A 68 3.89 1.50 25.50
N THR A 69 3.26 2.46 24.84
CA THR A 69 2.63 3.61 25.51
C THR A 69 1.56 3.17 26.52
N GLU A 70 0.75 2.17 26.17
CA GLU A 70 -0.25 1.60 27.09
C GLU A 70 0.40 0.91 28.30
N LEU A 71 1.44 0.11 28.08
CA LEU A 71 2.19 -0.53 29.15
C LEU A 71 2.84 0.49 30.09
N GLU A 72 3.37 1.58 29.55
CA GLU A 72 3.97 2.66 30.34
C GLU A 72 2.92 3.41 31.17
N LYS A 73 1.72 3.65 30.65
CA LYS A 73 0.61 4.24 31.40
C LYS A 73 0.21 3.36 32.58
N VAL A 74 -0.01 2.06 32.34
CA VAL A 74 -0.34 1.09 33.39
C VAL A 74 0.78 1.02 34.45
N ARG A 75 2.05 1.10 34.03
CA ARG A 75 3.18 1.12 34.97
C ARG A 75 3.21 2.39 35.82
N LYS A 76 2.85 3.54 35.27
CA LYS A 76 2.77 4.82 36.00
C LYS A 76 1.61 4.83 36.99
N GLU A 77 0.44 4.28 36.63
CA GLU A 77 -0.72 4.17 37.52
C GLU A 77 -0.49 3.24 38.72
N LYS A 78 0.43 2.28 38.59
CA LYS A 78 0.79 1.34 39.67
C LYS A 78 1.87 1.87 40.63
N ARG A 79 2.46 3.03 40.37
CA ARG A 79 3.48 3.68 41.21
C ARG A 79 2.89 4.83 41.98
#